data_AF-A0A1V6PFH1-F1
#
_entry.id   AF-A0A1V6PFH1-F1
#
_cell.length_a   1.000
_cell.length_b   1.000
_cell.length_c   1.000
_cell.angle_alpha   90.00
_cell.angle_beta   90.00
_cell.angle_gamma   90.00
#
_symmetry.space_group_name_H-M   'P 1'
#
loop_
_entity.id
_entity.type
_entity.pdbx_description
1 polymer ?
#
loop_
_entity_poly.entity_id
_entity_poly.type
_entity_poly.pdbx_seq_one_letter_code
_entity_poly.pdbx_strand_id
1 'polypeptide(L)'
;MQMVARLESTRGRKPSRLYSKKLTGILVDFHGLIPATFAPILKNLQRIQREGELAFQKWILPGRKDDEDGHSIPPPAYARKPGFVFPLTSITTVGAEKVALDPSTPESIDILKLQTQTGLDHGQCQGLIAALTREYALIQGPPGTGKSYLGVKLV
;
A
#
# COMPACT_ATOMS: atom_id res chain seq x y z
N MET A 1 -42.22 -3.04 -8.77
CA MET A 1 -42.61 -3.92 -9.90
C MET A 1 -41.49 -4.94 -10.07
N GLN A 2 -41.69 -6.17 -9.60
CA GLN A 2 -40.69 -7.24 -9.63
C GLN A 2 -40.43 -7.66 -11.07
N MET A 3 -39.15 -7.83 -11.43
CA MET A 3 -38.77 -8.58 -12.64
C MET A 3 -37.87 -9.73 -12.21
N VAL A 4 -38.45 -10.93 -12.16
CA VAL A 4 -37.74 -12.18 -11.94
C VAL A 4 -37.13 -12.58 -13.29
N ALA A 5 -35.82 -12.39 -13.47
CA ALA A 5 -35.15 -12.81 -14.70
C ALA A 5 -34.78 -14.30 -14.60
N ARG A 6 -35.49 -15.13 -15.37
CA ARG A 6 -35.10 -16.51 -15.67
C ARG A 6 -33.92 -16.44 -16.65
N LEU A 7 -32.76 -16.94 -16.25
CA LEU A 7 -31.55 -16.97 -17.09
C LEU A 7 -31.74 -17.99 -18.22
N GLU A 8 -32.16 -17.54 -19.40
CA GLU A 8 -31.90 -18.24 -20.65
C GLU A 8 -30.68 -17.61 -21.34
N SER A 9 -29.67 -18.45 -21.53
CA SER A 9 -28.37 -18.11 -22.08
C SER A 9 -28.46 -17.85 -23.58
N THR A 10 -28.30 -16.59 -24.01
CA THR A 10 -27.92 -16.27 -25.39
C THR A 10 -26.87 -15.15 -25.46
N ARG A 11 -25.64 -15.59 -25.81
CA ARG A 11 -24.49 -14.88 -26.43
C ARG A 11 -23.97 -13.56 -25.82
N GLY A 12 -22.73 -13.63 -25.28
CA GLY A 12 -21.72 -12.58 -25.46
C GLY A 12 -20.82 -12.25 -24.26
N ARG A 13 -19.62 -12.84 -24.26
CA ARG A 13 -18.43 -12.58 -23.38
C ARG A 13 -18.49 -13.08 -21.92
N LYS A 14 -17.58 -14.02 -21.64
CA LYS A 14 -17.29 -14.65 -20.35
C LYS A 14 -16.61 -13.67 -19.37
N PRO A 15 -16.99 -13.69 -18.09
CA PRO A 15 -16.04 -13.59 -16.99
C PRO A 15 -15.87 -14.97 -16.33
N SER A 16 -14.62 -15.41 -16.28
CA SER A 16 -13.99 -16.34 -15.32
C SER A 16 -14.89 -17.17 -14.39
N ARG A 17 -14.78 -18.50 -14.57
CA ARG A 17 -15.14 -19.60 -13.66
C ARG A 17 -15.12 -19.20 -12.17
N LEU A 18 -16.31 -19.00 -11.60
CA LEU A 18 -16.51 -18.95 -10.15
C LEU A 18 -16.70 -20.38 -9.61
N TYR A 19 -16.09 -20.64 -8.47
CA TYR A 19 -16.05 -21.91 -7.74
C TYR A 19 -17.45 -22.57 -7.62
N SER A 20 -17.55 -23.82 -8.09
CA SER A 20 -18.73 -24.68 -7.95
C SER A 20 -18.77 -25.32 -6.55
N LYS A 21 -19.32 -24.59 -5.57
CA LYS A 21 -20.12 -25.21 -4.50
C LYS A 21 -21.51 -24.59 -4.59
N LYS A 22 -22.57 -25.43 -4.56
CA LYS A 22 -23.96 -24.98 -4.54
C LYS A 22 -24.21 -24.14 -3.28
N LEU A 23 -23.99 -22.84 -3.36
CA LEU A 23 -24.47 -21.87 -2.40
C LEU A 23 -25.81 -21.37 -2.90
N THR A 24 -26.87 -21.68 -2.15
CA THR A 24 -28.21 -21.13 -2.40
C THR A 24 -28.17 -19.67 -1.94
N GLY A 25 -28.08 -18.74 -2.88
CA GLY A 25 -28.05 -17.30 -2.59
C GLY A 25 -28.84 -16.51 -3.62
N ILE A 26 -29.42 -15.39 -3.18
CA ILE A 26 -30.07 -14.42 -4.07
C ILE A 26 -29.10 -13.26 -4.24
N LEU A 27 -28.67 -13.00 -5.47
CA LEU A 27 -27.94 -11.78 -5.82
C LEU A 27 -28.96 -10.67 -6.03
N VAL A 28 -28.92 -9.65 -5.18
CA VAL A 28 -29.76 -8.46 -5.31
C VAL A 28 -28.88 -7.33 -5.82
N ASP A 29 -29.17 -6.85 -7.02
CA ASP A 29 -28.56 -5.63 -7.57
C ASP A 29 -29.46 -4.44 -7.24
N PHE A 30 -28.86 -3.36 -6.76
CA PHE A 30 -29.53 -2.11 -6.41
C PHE A 30 -29.09 -1.00 -7.35
N HIS A 31 -29.65 -0.99 -8.55
CA HIS A 31 -29.42 0.10 -9.51
C HIS A 31 -29.88 1.44 -8.91
N GLY A 32 -28.97 2.42 -8.85
CA GLY A 32 -29.27 3.79 -8.42
C GLY A 32 -29.23 4.03 -6.91
N LEU A 33 -29.03 3.00 -6.08
CA LEU A 33 -28.76 3.18 -4.65
C LEU A 33 -27.26 3.16 -4.42
N ILE A 34 -26.71 4.32 -4.06
CA ILE A 34 -25.35 4.41 -3.54
C ILE A 34 -25.45 4.24 -2.03
N PRO A 35 -24.90 3.16 -1.44
CA PRO A 35 -24.90 3.02 0.00
C PRO A 35 -24.25 4.23 0.67
N ALA A 36 -24.78 4.67 1.81
CA ALA A 36 -24.24 5.83 2.54
C ALA A 36 -22.74 5.70 2.86
N THR A 37 -22.23 4.45 2.94
CA THR A 37 -20.81 4.14 3.11
C THR A 37 -19.92 4.63 1.96
N PHE A 38 -20.45 4.83 0.76
CA PHE A 38 -19.72 5.39 -0.39
C PHE A 38 -19.71 6.92 -0.42
N ALA A 39 -20.57 7.60 0.37
CA ALA A 39 -20.64 9.06 0.35
C ALA A 39 -19.29 9.75 0.64
N PRO A 40 -18.46 9.30 1.61
CA PRO A 40 -17.13 9.88 1.83
C PRO A 40 -16.20 9.70 0.63
N ILE A 41 -16.24 8.53 -0.02
CA ILE A 41 -15.42 8.22 -1.20
C ILE A 41 -15.80 9.14 -2.35
N LEU A 42 -17.09 9.28 -2.64
CA LEU A 42 -17.59 10.14 -3.71
C LEU A 42 -17.29 11.62 -3.46
N LYS A 43 -17.46 12.10 -2.22
CA LYS A 43 -17.08 13.47 -1.84
C LYS A 43 -15.59 13.71 -2.06
N ASN A 44 -14.72 12.76 -1.71
CA ASN A 44 -13.29 12.85 -1.97
C ASN A 44 -12.99 12.88 -3.47
N LEU A 45 -13.65 12.04 -4.28
CA LEU A 45 -13.47 12.06 -5.74
C LEU A 45 -13.93 13.39 -6.36
N GLN A 46 -15.07 13.94 -5.92
CA GLN A 46 -15.55 15.25 -6.34
C GLN A 46 -14.59 16.38 -5.92
N ARG A 47 -13.99 16.28 -4.73
CA ARG A 47 -12.95 17.22 -4.27
C ARG A 47 -11.74 17.16 -5.19
N ILE A 48 -11.18 15.97 -5.42
CA ILE A 48 -10.03 15.75 -6.31
C ILE A 48 -10.31 16.29 -7.71
N GLN A 49 -11.52 16.06 -8.26
CA GLN A 49 -11.92 16.58 -9.57
C GLN A 49 -11.93 18.11 -9.61
N ARG A 50 -12.47 18.78 -8.59
CA ARG A 50 -12.57 20.25 -8.54
C ARG A 50 -11.24 20.93 -8.30
N GLU A 51 -10.43 20.38 -7.41
CA GLU A 51 -9.16 20.98 -6.97
C GLU A 51 -7.98 20.55 -7.87
N GLY A 52 -8.12 19.46 -8.63
CA GLY A 52 -7.06 18.92 -9.47
C GLY A 52 -5.88 18.35 -8.69
N GLU A 53 -6.03 18.16 -7.38
CA GLU A 53 -4.95 17.72 -6.48
C GLU A 53 -5.21 16.31 -5.96
N LEU A 54 -4.27 15.41 -6.26
CA LEU A 54 -4.23 14.05 -5.72
C LEU A 54 -3.01 13.90 -4.80
N ALA A 55 -3.22 13.29 -3.63
CA ALA A 55 -2.12 12.94 -2.74
C ALA A 55 -1.12 12.03 -3.47
N PHE A 56 0.18 12.31 -3.34
CA PHE A 56 1.24 11.59 -4.04
C PHE A 56 1.08 11.57 -5.57
N GLN A 57 0.42 12.57 -6.17
CA GLN A 57 0.23 12.65 -7.63
C GLN A 57 1.52 12.47 -8.42
N LYS A 58 2.64 12.99 -7.91
CA LYS A 58 3.97 12.84 -8.49
C LYS A 58 4.42 11.38 -8.66
N TRP A 59 3.96 10.49 -7.79
CA TRP A 59 4.37 9.07 -7.76
C TRP A 59 3.30 8.11 -8.23
N ILE A 60 2.02 8.49 -8.16
CA ILE A 60 0.88 7.64 -8.57
C ILE A 60 0.53 7.84 -10.03
N LEU A 61 0.64 9.07 -10.55
CA LEU A 61 0.29 9.35 -11.95
C LEU A 61 1.47 8.95 -12.85
N PRO A 62 1.21 8.37 -14.04
CA PRO A 62 2.26 8.10 -15.00
C PRO A 62 2.97 9.40 -15.38
N GLY A 63 4.31 9.39 -15.30
CA GLY A 63 5.15 10.54 -15.60
C GLY A 63 4.89 11.12 -17.00
N ARG A 64 5.15 12.42 -17.16
CA ARG A 64 5.19 13.01 -18.51
C ARG A 64 6.48 12.53 -19.17
N LYS A 65 6.52 12.48 -20.51
CA LYS A 65 7.62 11.89 -21.29
C LYS A 65 9.03 12.43 -20.98
N ASP A 66 9.14 13.50 -20.20
CA ASP A 66 10.40 14.16 -19.81
C ASP A 66 10.91 13.75 -18.41
N ASP A 67 10.20 12.87 -17.68
CA ASP A 67 10.60 12.39 -16.35
C ASP A 67 11.58 11.20 -16.47
N GLU A 68 12.82 11.45 -16.92
CA GLU A 68 13.90 10.43 -16.94
C GLU A 68 14.27 9.91 -15.53
N ASP A 69 13.85 10.61 -14.47
CA ASP A 69 14.09 10.29 -13.05
C ASP A 69 13.03 9.36 -12.41
N GLY A 70 12.15 8.74 -13.21
CA GLY A 70 11.00 7.92 -12.76
C GLY A 70 11.30 6.70 -11.87
N HIS A 71 12.54 6.52 -11.41
CA HIS A 71 12.99 5.38 -10.62
C HIS A 71 13.49 5.72 -9.21
N SER A 72 13.70 7.00 -8.87
CA SER A 72 14.24 7.38 -7.55
C SER A 72 13.28 8.27 -6.76
N ILE A 73 12.59 7.67 -5.79
CA ILE A 73 11.76 8.40 -4.83
C ILE A 73 12.66 8.85 -3.67
N PRO A 74 12.83 10.15 -3.43
CA PRO A 74 13.74 10.65 -2.40
C PRO A 74 13.21 10.36 -0.98
N PRO A 75 14.06 10.47 0.06
CA PRO A 75 13.61 10.38 1.44
C PRO A 75 12.53 11.41 1.79
N PRO A 76 11.72 11.19 2.84
CA PRO A 76 10.76 12.18 3.33
C PRO A 76 11.41 13.54 3.61
N ALA A 77 10.68 14.64 3.39
CA ALA A 77 11.24 15.99 3.48
C ALA A 77 11.95 16.30 4.82
N TYR A 78 11.43 15.78 5.93
CA TYR A 78 12.03 15.95 7.27
C TYR A 78 13.34 15.18 7.44
N ALA A 79 13.52 14.11 6.68
CA ALA A 79 14.65 13.19 6.73
C ALA A 79 15.81 13.58 5.79
N ARG A 80 15.64 14.65 4.98
CA ARG A 80 16.68 15.17 4.07
C ARG A 80 17.68 16.11 4.74
N LYS A 81 17.53 16.38 6.05
CA LYS A 81 18.43 17.27 6.77
C LYS A 81 19.82 16.61 6.86
N PRO A 82 20.92 17.36 6.67
CA PRO A 82 22.26 16.82 6.82
C PRO A 82 22.46 16.16 8.19
N GLY A 83 22.96 14.92 8.20
CA GLY A 83 23.18 14.14 9.42
C GLY A 83 21.91 13.58 10.07
N PHE A 84 20.76 13.62 9.41
CA PHE A 84 19.55 12.98 9.89
C PHE A 84 19.69 11.45 9.86
N VAL A 85 19.31 10.79 10.96
CA VAL A 85 19.30 9.33 11.07
C VAL A 85 18.05 8.89 11.83
N PHE A 86 17.49 7.73 11.46
CA PHE A 86 16.42 7.08 12.20
C PHE A 86 17.00 6.14 13.26
N PRO A 87 16.92 6.45 14.56
CA PRO A 87 17.22 5.47 15.60
C PRO A 87 16.11 4.41 15.62
N LEU A 88 16.46 3.14 15.41
CA LEU A 88 15.50 2.03 15.37
C LEU A 88 15.28 1.38 16.75
N THR A 89 15.71 2.04 17.82
CA THR A 89 15.68 1.49 19.18
C THR A 89 14.28 1.14 19.70
N SER A 90 13.23 1.76 19.15
CA SER A 90 11.83 1.47 19.51
C SER A 90 11.32 0.13 18.98
N ILE A 91 11.96 -0.40 17.94
CA ILE A 91 11.53 -1.65 17.27
C ILE A 91 12.52 -2.79 17.44
N THR A 92 13.69 -2.52 18.02
CA THR A 92 14.67 -3.55 18.38
C THR A 92 14.24 -4.37 19.59
N THR A 93 14.69 -5.62 19.65
CA THR A 93 14.46 -6.53 20.78
C THR A 93 15.22 -6.07 22.02
N VAL A 94 14.76 -6.50 23.21
CA VAL A 94 15.41 -6.12 24.47
C VAL A 94 16.81 -6.73 24.54
N GLY A 95 17.84 -5.90 24.78
CA GLY A 95 19.24 -6.32 24.81
C GLY A 95 19.94 -6.32 23.45
N ALA A 96 19.23 -5.93 22.38
CA ALA A 96 19.77 -5.70 21.05
C ALA A 96 20.80 -4.55 21.02
N GLU A 97 21.71 -4.62 20.05
CA GLU A 97 22.55 -3.48 19.71
C GLU A 97 21.72 -2.35 19.12
N LYS A 98 22.14 -1.11 19.37
CA LYS A 98 21.51 0.07 18.76
C LYS A 98 21.75 0.05 17.26
N VAL A 99 20.67 0.03 16.48
CA VAL A 99 20.69 0.16 15.02
C VAL A 99 20.10 1.51 14.65
N ALA A 100 20.72 2.18 13.69
CA ALA A 100 20.20 3.38 13.07
C ALA A 100 20.21 3.22 11.55
N LEU A 101 19.26 3.89 10.89
CA LEU A 101 19.14 3.91 9.43
C LEU A 101 19.38 5.34 8.94
N ASP A 102 20.36 5.50 8.04
CA ASP A 102 20.57 6.75 7.30
C ASP A 102 19.73 6.71 6.00
N PRO A 103 18.77 7.63 5.82
CA PRO A 103 17.95 7.68 4.60
C PRO A 103 18.73 8.09 3.35
N SER A 104 19.89 8.72 3.51
CA SER A 104 20.75 9.18 2.42
C SER A 104 21.58 8.04 1.81
N THR A 105 21.85 6.99 2.60
CA THR A 105 22.61 5.80 2.19
C THR A 105 21.90 4.52 2.66
N PRO A 106 20.67 4.24 2.18
CA PRO A 106 19.89 3.07 2.62
C PRO A 106 20.60 1.74 2.39
N GLU A 107 21.47 1.65 1.38
CA GLU A 107 22.27 0.47 1.04
C GLU A 107 23.35 0.12 2.06
N SER A 108 23.70 1.04 2.97
CA SER A 108 24.72 0.79 3.99
C SER A 108 24.21 -0.06 5.15
N ILE A 109 22.90 -0.30 5.24
CA ILE A 109 22.32 -1.09 6.34
C ILE A 109 22.47 -2.58 6.07
N ASP A 110 23.03 -3.29 7.06
CA ASP A 110 23.09 -4.75 7.02
C ASP A 110 21.70 -5.32 7.37
N ILE A 111 21.04 -5.87 6.35
CA ILE A 111 19.70 -6.47 6.49
C ILE A 111 19.72 -7.66 7.45
N LEU A 112 20.78 -8.49 7.46
CA LEU A 112 20.85 -9.64 8.35
C LEU A 112 20.95 -9.18 9.80
N LYS A 113 21.78 -8.17 10.06
CA LYS A 113 21.83 -7.52 11.37
C LYS A 113 20.47 -6.96 11.75
N LEU A 114 19.80 -6.25 10.85
CA LEU A 114 18.47 -5.67 11.11
C LEU A 114 17.44 -6.75 11.46
N GLN A 115 17.44 -7.89 10.76
CA GLN A 115 16.58 -9.03 11.07
C GLN A 115 16.83 -9.55 12.48
N THR A 116 18.09 -9.77 12.87
CA THR A 116 18.45 -10.23 14.22
C THR A 116 18.04 -9.24 15.31
N GLN A 117 18.27 -7.94 15.09
CA GLN A 117 17.99 -6.92 16.10
C GLN A 117 16.50 -6.60 16.24
N THR A 118 15.68 -6.76 15.19
CA THR A 118 14.24 -6.39 15.22
C THR A 118 13.29 -7.59 15.28
N GLY A 119 13.78 -8.80 14.95
CA GLY A 119 12.96 -9.98 14.76
C GLY A 119 12.07 -9.94 13.51
N LEU A 120 12.28 -8.96 12.62
CA LEU A 120 11.60 -8.89 11.32
C LEU A 120 12.18 -9.93 10.36
N ASP A 121 11.34 -10.47 9.49
CA ASP A 121 11.82 -11.27 8.37
C ASP A 121 12.48 -10.40 7.28
N HIS A 122 13.09 -11.05 6.30
CA HIS A 122 13.84 -10.38 5.23
C HIS A 122 12.98 -9.40 4.43
N GLY A 123 11.76 -9.80 4.05
CA GLY A 123 10.86 -8.96 3.26
C GLY A 123 10.30 -7.80 4.09
N GLN A 124 10.06 -8.03 5.38
CA GLN A 124 9.67 -6.98 6.31
C GLN A 124 10.78 -5.95 6.52
N CYS A 125 12.05 -6.37 6.65
CA CYS A 125 13.19 -5.47 6.70
C CYS A 125 13.32 -4.61 5.44
N GLN A 126 13.16 -5.22 4.25
CA GLN A 126 13.14 -4.48 2.99
C GLN A 126 12.00 -3.46 2.94
N GLY A 127 10.80 -3.85 3.41
CA GLY A 127 9.66 -2.96 3.51
C GLY A 127 9.90 -1.81 4.49
N LEU A 128 10.51 -2.08 5.65
CA LEU A 128 10.86 -1.08 6.66
C LEU A 128 11.82 -0.04 6.07
N ILE A 129 12.92 -0.48 5.44
CA ILE A 129 13.91 0.40 4.81
C ILE A 129 13.21 1.25 3.75
N ALA A 130 12.45 0.64 2.84
CA ALA A 130 11.74 1.37 1.78
C ALA A 130 10.76 2.41 2.34
N ALA A 131 10.04 2.12 3.42
CA ALA A 131 9.10 3.06 4.03
C ALA A 131 9.78 4.24 4.73
N LEU A 132 10.96 4.03 5.32
CA LEU A 132 11.69 5.08 6.02
C LEU A 132 12.54 5.94 5.08
N THR A 133 13.02 5.38 3.96
CA THR A 133 13.95 6.08 3.05
C THR A 133 13.31 6.61 1.78
N ARG A 134 11.99 6.45 1.61
CA ARG A 134 11.24 6.98 0.47
C ARG A 134 10.03 7.76 0.95
N GLU A 135 9.75 8.91 0.35
CA GLU A 135 8.53 9.67 0.63
C GLU A 135 7.26 8.94 0.19
N TYR A 136 7.39 7.94 -0.69
CA TYR A 136 6.33 7.03 -1.10
C TYR A 136 6.89 5.63 -1.31
N ALA A 137 6.27 4.63 -0.68
CA ALA A 137 6.65 3.24 -0.81
C ALA A 137 5.41 2.34 -0.86
N LEU A 138 5.43 1.35 -1.75
CA LEU A 138 4.38 0.36 -1.89
C LEU A 138 4.88 -0.99 -1.36
N ILE A 139 4.40 -1.38 -0.18
CA ILE A 139 4.74 -2.67 0.43
C ILE A 139 3.64 -3.67 0.12
N GLN A 140 3.99 -4.74 -0.61
CA GLN A 140 3.07 -5.79 -0.99
C GLN A 140 3.57 -7.16 -0.52
N GLY A 141 2.62 -8.07 -0.32
CA GLY A 141 2.91 -9.46 0.00
C GLY A 141 1.63 -10.28 0.06
N PRO A 142 1.71 -11.62 -0.11
CA PRO A 142 0.59 -12.54 0.05
C PRO A 142 -0.19 -12.35 1.38
N PRO A 143 -1.44 -12.83 1.48
CA PRO A 143 -2.14 -12.84 2.77
C PRO A 143 -1.32 -13.62 3.82
N GLY A 144 -1.25 -13.10 5.05
CA GLY A 144 -0.51 -13.73 6.14
C GLY A 144 0.98 -13.36 6.28
N THR A 145 1.56 -12.54 5.38
CA THR A 145 3.00 -12.17 5.45
C THR A 145 3.36 -11.04 6.42
N GLY A 146 2.54 -10.79 7.44
CA GLY A 146 2.86 -9.80 8.48
C GLY A 146 2.92 -8.32 8.03
N LYS A 147 2.29 -7.93 6.92
CA LYS A 147 2.21 -6.52 6.50
C LYS A 147 1.69 -5.59 7.61
N SER A 148 0.64 -6.00 8.32
CA SER A 148 0.11 -5.25 9.46
C SER A 148 1.07 -5.24 10.64
N TYR A 149 1.83 -6.33 10.85
CA TYR A 149 2.86 -6.41 11.89
C TYR A 149 3.99 -5.41 11.61
N LEU A 150 4.46 -5.33 10.36
CA LEU A 150 5.40 -4.28 9.93
C LEU A 150 4.80 -2.88 10.09
N GLY A 151 3.51 -2.69 9.75
CA GLY A 151 2.81 -1.42 9.93
C GLY A 151 2.82 -0.91 11.37
N VAL A 152 2.66 -1.80 12.36
CA VAL A 152 2.77 -1.46 13.79
C VAL A 152 4.19 -1.04 14.18
N LYS A 153 5.23 -1.51 13.49
CA LYS A 153 6.62 -1.09 13.74
C LYS A 153 6.95 0.28 13.13
N LEU A 154 6.14 0.76 12.19
CA LEU A 154 6.34 2.04 11.49
C LEU A 154 5.70 3.24 12.21
N VAL A 155 4.81 3.01 13.18
CA VAL A 155 4.02 4.03 13.89
C VAL A 155 4.39 4.01 15.37
#